data_AF-K4L3W8-F1
#
_entry.id   AF-K4L3W8-F1
#
_cell.length_a   1.000
_cell.length_b   1.000
_cell.length_c   1.000
_cell.angle_alpha   90.00
_cell.angle_beta   90.00
_cell.angle_gamma   90.00
#
_symmetry.space_group_name_H-M   'P 1'
#
loop_
_entity.id
_entity.type
_entity.pdbx_description
1 polymer ?
#
loop_
_entity_poly.entity_id
_entity_poly.type
_entity_poly.pdbx_seq_one_letter_code
_entity_poly.pdbx_strand_id
1 'polypeptide(L)'
;MCGFPGLPVLDNEILNAAVNEAHRHDKLAIVHVTTAEATKQAIDAGVDGLGHLFFDCSPTPELIADIASLGAFIIPTLVTLSTAFGNSAATMAANERVRARLSKKWLDSLSRSMNVYPQGKLEDAYATIRALHGVGVDILAGSDVSEPIPILGGLAHGASLPHELQLLVAAGLKPIEALRSATSTPARRFELTDRGRIFPGALADLLLVEGDPLTNIADTLSIRAVWHRGVQLTTQG
;
A
#
# COMPACT_ATOMS: atom_id res chain seq x y z
N MET A 1 3.41 17.12 -13.03
CA MET A 1 3.53 15.65 -12.86
C MET A 1 3.24 15.38 -11.40
N CYS A 2 2.34 14.46 -11.04
CA CYS A 2 2.13 14.09 -9.64
C CYS A 2 3.10 12.95 -9.31
N GLY A 3 3.79 12.99 -8.17
CA GLY A 3 4.68 11.90 -7.72
C GLY A 3 6.05 11.79 -8.41
N PHE A 4 6.54 12.85 -9.06
CA PHE A 4 7.91 12.88 -9.61
C PHE A 4 8.91 13.39 -8.55
N PRO A 5 10.05 12.71 -8.33
CA PRO A 5 11.16 13.23 -7.51
C PRO A 5 11.58 14.65 -7.90
N GLY A 6 11.58 15.59 -6.95
CA GLY A 6 12.03 16.97 -7.20
C GLY A 6 10.92 17.97 -7.58
N LEU A 7 9.64 17.63 -7.38
CA LEU A 7 8.57 18.63 -7.32
C LEU A 7 8.70 19.50 -6.05
N PRO A 8 8.14 20.71 -6.03
CA PRO A 8 8.09 21.52 -4.81
C PRO A 8 7.44 20.73 -3.67
N VAL A 9 8.17 20.60 -2.56
CA VAL A 9 7.70 20.00 -1.32
C VAL A 9 7.44 21.10 -0.29
N LEU A 10 6.71 20.76 0.77
CA LEU A 10 6.59 21.65 1.93
C LEU A 10 7.99 21.89 2.51
N ASP A 11 8.28 23.12 2.92
CA ASP A 11 9.49 23.36 3.69
C ASP A 11 9.41 22.67 5.06
N ASN A 12 10.57 22.51 5.69
CA ASN A 12 10.66 21.81 6.97
C ASN A 12 9.90 22.53 8.10
N GLU A 13 9.73 23.85 8.03
CA GLU A 13 9.01 24.59 9.07
C GLU A 13 7.52 24.26 9.02
N ILE A 14 6.93 24.23 7.83
CA ILE A 14 5.53 23.86 7.61
C ILE A 14 5.31 22.38 7.93
N LEU A 15 6.22 21.50 7.49
CA LEU A 15 6.15 20.07 7.80
C LEU A 15 6.15 19.83 9.32
N ASN A 16 7.10 20.43 10.04
CA ASN A 16 7.19 20.31 11.48
C ASN A 16 5.95 20.89 12.18
N ALA A 17 5.46 22.05 11.75
CA ALA A 17 4.25 22.64 12.31
C ALA A 17 3.02 21.74 12.12
N ALA A 18 2.87 21.13 10.94
CA ALA A 18 1.76 20.22 10.65
C ALA A 18 1.82 18.94 11.48
N VAL A 19 3.00 18.32 11.62
CA VAL A 19 3.20 17.11 12.43
C VAL A 19 2.95 17.40 13.91
N ASN A 20 3.55 18.47 14.44
CA ASN A 20 3.35 18.89 15.83
C ASN A 20 1.87 19.18 16.14
N GLU A 21 1.15 19.82 15.21
CA GLU A 21 -0.27 20.11 15.38
C GLU A 21 -1.13 18.84 15.33
N ALA A 22 -0.80 17.86 14.47
CA ALA A 22 -1.46 16.57 14.46
C ALA A 22 -1.28 15.84 15.80
N HIS A 23 -0.05 15.79 16.32
CA HIS A 23 0.26 15.16 17.61
C HIS A 23 -0.39 15.89 18.78
N ARG A 24 -0.49 17.23 18.76
CA ARG A 24 -1.22 18.02 19.76
C ARG A 24 -2.71 17.65 19.85
N HIS A 25 -3.24 17.03 18.80
CA HIS A 25 -4.63 16.58 18.69
C HIS A 25 -4.79 15.05 18.75
N ASP A 26 -3.75 14.33 19.21
CA ASP A 26 -3.72 12.86 19.27
C ASP A 26 -4.04 12.23 17.90
N LYS A 27 -3.50 12.82 16.82
CA LYS A 27 -3.61 12.32 15.44
C LYS A 27 -2.25 11.91 14.91
N LEU A 28 -2.24 10.82 14.16
CA LEU A 28 -1.06 10.38 13.43
C LEU A 28 -0.79 11.30 12.23
N ALA A 29 0.48 11.55 11.95
CA ALA A 29 0.95 12.19 10.73
C ALA A 29 1.49 11.16 9.75
N ILE A 30 0.88 11.05 8.56
CA ILE A 30 1.33 10.19 7.46
C ILE A 30 1.76 11.08 6.30
N VAL A 31 2.99 10.90 5.82
CA VAL A 31 3.59 11.80 4.81
C VAL A 31 3.88 11.05 3.52
N HIS A 32 3.44 11.61 2.41
CA HIS A 32 3.79 11.16 1.06
C HIS A 32 5.28 11.41 0.79
N VAL A 33 6.04 10.35 0.49
CA VAL A 33 7.46 10.46 0.15
C VAL A 33 7.79 9.67 -1.11
N THR A 34 8.62 10.24 -1.98
CA THR A 34 9.12 9.57 -3.20
C THR A 34 10.63 9.64 -3.34
N THR A 35 11.31 10.38 -2.45
CA THR A 35 12.76 10.57 -2.46
C THR A 35 13.39 10.23 -1.12
N ALA A 36 14.67 9.82 -1.13
CA ALA A 36 15.41 9.57 0.10
C ALA A 36 15.55 10.85 0.95
N GLU A 37 15.68 12.02 0.31
CA GLU A 37 15.71 13.31 0.99
C GLU A 37 14.38 13.61 1.70
N ALA A 38 13.24 13.48 1.01
CA ALA A 38 11.92 13.71 1.61
C ALA A 38 11.62 12.69 2.72
N THR A 39 12.11 11.45 2.56
CA THR A 39 12.04 10.42 3.60
C THR A 39 12.78 10.86 4.85
N LYS A 40 14.00 11.39 4.70
CA LYS A 40 14.78 11.91 5.82
C LYS A 40 14.10 13.11 6.49
N GLN A 41 13.60 14.06 5.71
CA GLN A 41 12.87 15.22 6.24
C GLN A 41 11.63 14.79 7.03
N ALA A 42 10.88 13.81 6.52
CA ALA A 42 9.73 13.23 7.23
C ALA A 42 10.15 12.54 8.53
N ILE A 43 11.28 11.81 8.54
CA ILE A 43 11.82 11.18 9.75
C ILE A 43 12.21 12.23 10.79
N ASP A 44 12.94 13.27 10.37
CA ASP A 44 13.39 14.36 11.24
C ASP A 44 12.20 15.12 11.84
N ALA A 45 11.08 15.20 11.13
CA ALA A 45 9.84 15.80 11.60
C ALA A 45 9.05 14.93 12.60
N GLY A 46 9.42 13.66 12.78
CA GLY A 46 8.77 12.75 13.73
C GLY A 46 7.47 12.12 13.24
N VAL A 47 7.31 11.86 11.94
CA VAL A 47 6.08 11.27 11.38
C VAL A 47 5.80 9.86 11.91
N ASP A 48 4.53 9.46 11.93
CA ASP A 48 4.11 8.12 12.35
C ASP A 48 4.16 7.10 11.20
N GLY A 49 4.03 7.58 9.97
CA GLY A 49 4.07 6.72 8.80
C GLY A 49 4.44 7.41 7.50
N LEU A 50 4.94 6.62 6.57
CA LEU A 50 5.30 7.07 5.22
C LEU A 50 4.37 6.44 4.19
N GLY A 51 3.79 7.29 3.34
CA GLY A 51 3.11 6.88 2.12
C GLY A 51 4.11 6.71 0.99
N HIS A 52 3.99 5.60 0.27
CA HIS A 52 4.90 5.10 -0.75
C HIS A 52 6.28 4.67 -0.20
N LEU A 53 7.31 4.83 -1.02
CA LEU A 53 8.71 4.58 -0.72
C LEU A 53 9.53 5.64 -1.44
N PHE A 54 10.75 5.89 -0.99
CA PHE A 54 11.75 6.48 -1.87
C PHE A 54 12.09 5.50 -2.99
N PHE A 55 12.25 6.02 -4.20
CA PHE A 55 12.59 5.22 -5.39
C PHE A 55 13.55 5.96 -6.34
N ASP A 56 14.12 7.07 -5.89
CA ASP A 56 15.13 7.87 -6.57
C ASP A 56 16.56 7.33 -6.35
N CYS A 57 16.76 6.47 -5.36
CA CYS A 57 18.00 5.75 -5.12
C CYS A 57 17.77 4.34 -4.54
N SER A 58 18.82 3.53 -4.54
CA SER A 58 18.82 2.24 -3.83
C SER A 58 18.79 2.44 -2.31
N PRO A 59 18.21 1.52 -1.53
CA PRO A 59 18.19 1.62 -0.07
C PRO A 59 19.60 1.52 0.52
N THR A 60 19.93 2.41 1.46
CA THR A 60 21.17 2.33 2.24
C THR A 60 20.90 1.81 3.66
N PRO A 61 21.82 1.06 4.28
CA PRO A 61 21.65 0.60 5.65
C PRO A 61 21.33 1.71 6.65
N GLU A 62 21.90 2.90 6.46
CA GLU A 62 21.69 4.07 7.31
C GLU A 62 20.24 4.54 7.24
N LEU A 63 19.68 4.76 6.05
CA LEU A 63 18.30 5.23 5.91
C LEU A 63 17.28 4.19 6.43
N ILE A 64 17.56 2.90 6.22
CA ILE A 64 16.73 1.81 6.76
C ILE A 64 16.75 1.82 8.30
N ALA A 65 17.92 2.03 8.91
CA ALA A 65 18.06 2.15 10.36
C ALA A 65 17.35 3.40 10.90
N ASP A 66 17.43 4.53 10.21
CA ASP A 66 16.75 5.77 10.59
C ASP A 66 15.22 5.59 10.61
N ILE A 67 14.65 4.97 9.56
CA ILE A 67 13.20 4.65 9.51
C ILE A 67 12.80 3.73 10.68
N ALA A 68 13.60 2.70 10.94
CA ALA A 68 13.33 1.74 12.02
C ALA A 68 13.42 2.39 13.41
N SER A 69 14.41 3.25 13.63
CA SER A 69 14.65 3.94 14.90
C SER A 69 13.50 4.88 15.28
N LEU A 70 12.90 5.55 14.30
CA LEU A 70 11.72 6.39 14.51
C LEU A 70 10.48 5.57 14.92
N GLY A 71 10.42 4.30 14.54
CA GLY A 71 9.23 3.49 14.73
C GLY A 71 8.08 3.88 13.79
N ALA A 72 8.38 4.46 12.62
CA ALA A 72 7.40 4.75 11.58
C ALA A 72 6.90 3.46 10.89
N PHE A 73 5.67 3.46 10.38
CA PHE A 73 5.19 2.41 9.48
C PHE A 73 5.23 2.86 8.02
N ILE A 74 5.15 1.90 7.09
CA ILE A 74 5.22 2.18 5.66
C ILE A 74 3.97 1.65 4.95
N ILE A 75 3.39 2.48 4.09
CA ILE A 75 2.33 2.10 3.15
C ILE A 75 2.91 2.17 1.73
N PRO A 76 3.48 1.09 1.18
CA PRO A 76 4.41 1.21 0.07
C PRO A 76 3.76 1.42 -1.28
N THR A 77 2.51 0.98 -1.48
CA THR A 77 1.76 1.17 -2.72
C THR A 77 2.54 0.69 -3.95
N LEU A 78 3.13 -0.50 -3.87
CA LEU A 78 3.95 -1.08 -4.92
C LEU A 78 3.21 -1.13 -6.26
N VAL A 79 1.88 -1.31 -6.26
CA VAL A 79 1.06 -1.19 -7.48
C VAL A 79 1.12 0.19 -8.12
N THR A 80 1.12 1.26 -7.31
CA THR A 80 1.24 2.66 -7.76
C THR A 80 2.64 2.96 -8.26
N LEU A 81 3.67 2.49 -7.56
CA LEU A 81 5.06 2.62 -8.03
C LEU A 81 5.27 1.87 -9.35
N SER A 82 4.75 0.65 -9.45
CA SER A 82 4.83 -0.17 -10.67
C SER A 82 4.26 0.56 -11.88
N THR A 83 3.08 1.17 -11.76
CA THR A 83 2.48 1.95 -12.84
C THR A 83 3.19 3.29 -13.07
N ALA A 84 3.72 3.94 -12.04
CA ALA A 84 4.56 5.14 -12.18
C ALA A 84 5.82 4.84 -13.03
N PHE A 85 6.39 3.64 -12.87
CA PHE A 85 7.54 3.14 -13.65
C PHE A 85 7.16 2.63 -15.05
N GLY A 86 5.88 2.74 -15.44
CA GLY A 86 5.40 2.38 -16.76
C GLY A 86 4.86 0.96 -16.89
N ASN A 87 4.86 0.16 -15.81
CA ASN A 87 4.34 -1.20 -15.83
C ASN A 87 2.81 -1.19 -15.66
N SER A 88 2.08 -1.68 -16.66
CA SER A 88 0.63 -1.86 -16.53
C SER A 88 0.29 -3.09 -15.70
N ALA A 89 -0.94 -3.13 -15.17
CA ALA A 89 -1.54 -4.30 -14.54
C ALA A 89 -2.38 -5.13 -15.53
N ALA A 90 -1.96 -5.21 -16.80
CA ALA A 90 -2.72 -5.90 -17.85
C ALA A 90 -2.97 -7.40 -17.54
N THR A 91 -2.06 -8.06 -16.83
CA THR A 91 -2.25 -9.44 -16.35
C THR A 91 -3.39 -9.54 -15.32
N MET A 92 -3.60 -8.51 -14.50
CA MET A 92 -4.78 -8.41 -13.63
C MET A 92 -6.04 -8.16 -14.44
N ALA A 93 -6.01 -7.30 -15.45
CA ALA A 93 -7.15 -7.08 -16.33
C ALA A 93 -7.58 -8.35 -17.08
N ALA A 94 -6.61 -9.20 -17.46
CA ALA A 94 -6.85 -10.47 -18.13
C ALA A 94 -7.25 -11.62 -17.19
N ASN A 95 -7.09 -11.47 -15.86
CA ASN A 95 -7.45 -12.51 -14.90
C ASN A 95 -8.98 -12.66 -14.83
N GLU A 96 -9.50 -13.87 -15.02
CA GLU A 96 -10.96 -14.09 -15.06
C GLU A 96 -11.68 -13.65 -13.78
N ARG A 97 -11.04 -13.85 -12.61
CA ARG A 97 -11.61 -13.45 -11.31
C ARG A 97 -11.76 -11.93 -11.17
N VAL A 98 -10.94 -11.17 -11.89
CA VAL A 98 -10.99 -9.70 -11.96
C VAL A 98 -11.94 -9.28 -13.07
N ARG A 99 -11.75 -9.82 -14.28
CA ARG A 99 -12.52 -9.49 -15.49
C ARG A 99 -14.02 -9.69 -15.30
N ALA A 100 -14.42 -10.74 -14.60
CA ALA A 100 -15.83 -11.02 -14.32
C ALA A 100 -16.49 -10.04 -13.34
N ARG A 101 -15.72 -9.19 -12.64
CA ARG A 101 -16.21 -8.32 -11.55
C ARG A 101 -16.02 -6.83 -11.79
N LEU A 102 -15.19 -6.45 -12.77
CA LEU A 102 -14.87 -5.06 -13.04
C LEU A 102 -15.50 -4.57 -14.33
N SER A 103 -15.98 -3.31 -14.30
CA SER A 103 -16.44 -2.63 -15.50
C SER A 103 -15.31 -2.48 -16.54
N LYS A 104 -15.67 -2.31 -17.81
CA LYS A 104 -14.71 -2.02 -18.88
C LYS A 104 -13.80 -0.83 -18.56
N LYS A 105 -14.32 0.23 -17.93
CA LYS A 105 -13.54 1.42 -17.53
C LYS A 105 -12.38 1.06 -16.60
N TRP A 106 -12.61 0.14 -15.65
CA TRP A 106 -11.57 -0.34 -14.73
C TRP A 106 -10.59 -1.30 -15.39
N LEU A 107 -11.07 -2.16 -16.29
CA LEU A 107 -10.19 -3.06 -17.06
C LEU A 107 -9.27 -2.29 -18.00
N ASP A 108 -9.80 -1.25 -18.66
CA ASP A 108 -9.04 -0.34 -19.50
C ASP A 108 -8.02 0.45 -18.66
N SER A 109 -8.38 0.85 -17.44
CA SER A 109 -7.45 1.47 -16.48
C SER A 109 -6.29 0.54 -16.13
N LEU A 110 -6.56 -0.70 -15.71
CA LEU A 110 -5.53 -1.70 -15.38
C LEU A 110 -4.58 -1.97 -16.56
N SER A 111 -5.06 -1.84 -17.80
CA SER A 111 -4.28 -2.09 -19.02
C SER A 111 -3.39 -0.90 -19.42
N ARG A 112 -3.42 0.20 -18.67
CA ARG A 112 -2.57 1.39 -18.87
C ARG A 112 -1.52 1.50 -17.77
N SER A 113 -0.65 2.50 -17.89
CA SER A 113 0.26 2.91 -16.82
C SER A 113 0.38 4.43 -16.75
N MET A 114 0.77 4.96 -15.59
CA MET A 114 1.05 6.39 -15.40
C MET A 114 2.31 6.81 -16.16
N ASN A 115 3.35 5.96 -16.13
CA ASN A 115 4.61 6.14 -16.85
C ASN A 115 5.26 7.52 -16.62
N VAL A 116 5.19 8.01 -15.38
CA VAL A 116 5.72 9.33 -14.98
C VAL A 116 7.18 9.27 -14.54
N TYR A 117 7.70 8.09 -14.21
CA TYR A 117 9.08 7.86 -13.80
C TYR A 117 9.64 6.54 -14.39
N PRO A 118 9.77 6.44 -15.73
CA PRO A 118 10.10 5.18 -16.42
C PRO A 118 11.48 4.60 -16.08
N GLN A 119 12.37 5.39 -15.49
CA GLN A 119 13.68 4.93 -15.03
C GLN A 119 13.64 4.22 -13.67
N GLY A 120 12.51 4.27 -12.95
CA GLY A 120 12.33 3.58 -11.68
C GLY A 120 12.33 2.06 -11.86
N LYS A 121 12.78 1.35 -10.82
CA LYS A 121 12.92 -0.11 -10.84
C LYS A 121 12.11 -0.70 -9.70
N LEU A 122 11.21 -1.63 -10.03
CA LEU A 122 10.40 -2.29 -9.03
C LEU A 122 11.27 -3.18 -8.12
N GLU A 123 12.40 -3.66 -8.62
CA GLU A 123 13.40 -4.41 -7.87
C GLU A 123 14.02 -3.60 -6.73
N ASP A 124 14.24 -2.30 -6.92
CA ASP A 124 14.75 -1.39 -5.87
C ASP A 124 13.69 -1.17 -4.79
N ALA A 125 12.42 -1.01 -5.18
CA ALA A 125 11.30 -0.95 -4.25
C ALA A 125 11.16 -2.27 -3.45
N TYR A 126 11.31 -3.42 -4.10
CA TYR A 126 11.31 -4.72 -3.43
C TYR A 126 12.50 -4.88 -2.47
N ALA A 127 13.69 -4.42 -2.86
CA ALA A 127 14.86 -4.44 -1.98
C ALA A 127 14.62 -3.59 -0.72
N THR A 128 14.02 -2.42 -0.89
CA THR A 128 13.65 -1.52 0.22
C THR A 128 12.64 -2.19 1.16
N ILE A 129 11.60 -2.84 0.62
CA ILE A 129 10.63 -3.58 1.42
C ILE A 129 11.28 -4.73 2.20
N ARG A 130 12.16 -5.52 1.57
CA ARG A 130 12.88 -6.57 2.29
C ARG A 130 13.74 -6.04 3.42
N ALA A 131 14.46 -4.94 3.17
CA ALA A 131 15.35 -4.35 4.17
C ALA A 131 14.55 -3.83 5.38
N LEU A 132 13.47 -3.08 5.14
CA LEU A 132 12.59 -2.54 6.17
C LEU A 132 11.90 -3.65 6.96
N HIS A 133 11.31 -4.63 6.27
CA HIS A 133 10.69 -5.78 6.92
C HIS A 133 11.70 -6.59 7.74
N GLY A 134 12.92 -6.76 7.22
CA GLY A 134 14.00 -7.50 7.88
C GLY A 134 14.47 -6.90 9.21
N VAL A 135 14.30 -5.59 9.40
CA VAL A 135 14.58 -4.89 10.67
C VAL A 135 13.33 -4.63 11.51
N GLY A 136 12.18 -5.20 11.12
CA GLY A 136 10.95 -5.15 11.91
C GLY A 136 10.07 -3.91 11.68
N VAL A 137 10.30 -3.13 10.63
CA VAL A 137 9.39 -2.03 10.25
C VAL A 137 8.04 -2.61 9.82
N ASP A 138 6.97 -2.02 10.33
CA ASP A 138 5.61 -2.38 9.95
C ASP A 138 5.30 -1.95 8.52
N ILE A 139 4.96 -2.93 7.69
CA ILE A 139 4.44 -2.71 6.34
C ILE A 139 2.91 -2.84 6.37
N LEU A 140 2.21 -1.86 5.82
CA LEU A 140 0.75 -1.79 5.72
C LEU A 140 0.38 -1.80 4.24
N ALA A 141 -0.46 -2.74 3.81
CA ALA A 141 -0.91 -2.78 2.42
C ALA A 141 -1.76 -1.54 2.10
N GLY A 142 -1.46 -0.88 0.98
CA GLY A 142 -2.25 0.21 0.44
C GLY A 142 -2.05 0.26 -1.06
N SER A 143 -3.08 0.61 -1.82
CA SER A 143 -3.01 0.57 -3.28
C SER A 143 -3.01 1.93 -3.95
N ASP A 144 -3.27 3.00 -3.20
CA ASP A 144 -3.39 4.39 -3.68
C ASP A 144 -4.20 4.51 -4.99
N VAL A 145 -5.29 3.74 -5.06
CA VAL A 145 -6.16 3.75 -6.23
C VAL A 145 -7.12 4.92 -6.12
N SER A 146 -7.24 5.66 -7.22
CA SER A 146 -8.16 6.77 -7.40
C SER A 146 -9.12 6.49 -8.55
N GLU A 147 -9.87 7.51 -8.98
CA GLU A 147 -10.77 7.41 -10.12
C GLU A 147 -10.05 6.92 -11.40
N PRO A 148 -10.69 6.11 -12.26
CA PRO A 148 -10.08 5.59 -13.48
C PRO A 148 -10.07 6.68 -14.55
N ILE A 149 -9.20 7.66 -14.37
CA ILE A 149 -8.93 8.76 -15.30
C ILE A 149 -7.68 8.44 -16.14
N PRO A 150 -7.57 8.94 -17.38
CA PRO A 150 -6.52 8.52 -18.31
C PRO A 150 -5.09 8.68 -17.79
N ILE A 151 -4.83 9.66 -16.94
CA ILE A 151 -3.51 9.97 -16.39
C ILE A 151 -3.10 9.09 -15.20
N LEU A 152 -4.04 8.37 -14.57
CA LEU A 152 -3.83 7.51 -13.40
C LEU A 152 -4.10 6.04 -13.74
N GLY A 153 -3.50 5.56 -14.83
CA GLY A 153 -3.63 4.17 -15.30
C GLY A 153 -2.93 3.16 -14.39
N GLY A 154 -3.25 1.87 -14.58
CA GLY A 154 -2.62 0.74 -13.90
C GLY A 154 -3.29 0.30 -12.60
N LEU A 155 -4.35 1.00 -12.17
CA LEU A 155 -5.02 0.78 -10.89
C LEU A 155 -6.53 0.57 -11.07
N ALA A 156 -7.14 -0.23 -10.18
CA ALA A 156 -8.58 -0.41 -10.07
C ALA A 156 -9.06 -0.79 -8.67
N HIS A 157 -10.16 -0.17 -8.24
CA HIS A 157 -10.87 -0.61 -7.03
C HIS A 157 -11.28 -2.08 -7.16
N GLY A 158 -11.09 -2.85 -6.09
CA GLY A 158 -11.38 -4.28 -6.05
C GLY A 158 -10.27 -5.20 -6.59
N ALA A 159 -9.31 -4.70 -7.38
CA ALA A 159 -8.20 -5.51 -7.91
C ALA A 159 -6.82 -5.06 -7.40
N SER A 160 -6.59 -3.77 -7.21
CA SER A 160 -5.27 -3.26 -6.85
C SER A 160 -4.81 -3.65 -5.44
N LEU A 161 -5.71 -3.81 -4.47
CA LEU A 161 -5.30 -4.28 -3.14
C LEU A 161 -4.85 -5.76 -3.15
N PRO A 162 -5.59 -6.71 -3.74
CA PRO A 162 -5.07 -8.06 -3.99
C PRO A 162 -3.78 -8.10 -4.81
N HIS A 163 -3.60 -7.19 -5.77
CA HIS A 163 -2.37 -7.08 -6.53
C HIS A 163 -1.21 -6.57 -5.64
N GLU A 164 -1.45 -5.59 -4.76
CA GLU A 164 -0.49 -5.13 -3.76
C GLU A 164 0.00 -6.28 -2.87
N LEU A 165 -0.91 -7.15 -2.42
CA LEU A 165 -0.54 -8.33 -1.63
C LEU A 165 0.36 -9.30 -2.42
N GLN A 166 0.09 -9.49 -3.71
CA GLN A 166 0.95 -10.29 -4.59
C GLN A 166 2.34 -9.66 -4.74
N LEU A 167 2.44 -8.34 -4.89
CA LEU A 167 3.72 -7.63 -4.99
C LEU A 167 4.50 -7.63 -3.67
N LEU A 168 3.81 -7.55 -2.52
CA LEU A 168 4.46 -7.70 -1.21
C LEU A 168 5.07 -9.10 -1.02
N VAL A 169 4.36 -10.15 -1.47
CA VAL A 169 4.91 -11.51 -1.46
C VAL A 169 6.07 -11.64 -2.45
N ALA A 170 5.96 -11.06 -3.64
CA ALA A 170 7.06 -11.01 -4.62
C ALA A 170 8.28 -10.23 -4.09
N ALA A 171 8.04 -9.21 -3.26
CA ALA A 171 9.10 -8.48 -2.59
C ALA A 171 9.82 -9.35 -1.55
N GLY A 172 9.15 -10.33 -0.94
CA GLY A 172 9.77 -11.30 -0.04
C GLY A 172 9.02 -11.53 1.28
N LEU A 173 7.85 -10.91 1.47
CA LEU A 173 6.98 -11.22 2.62
C LEU A 173 6.38 -12.62 2.45
N LYS A 174 6.18 -13.33 3.55
CA LYS A 174 5.36 -14.55 3.55
C LYS A 174 3.90 -14.18 3.28
N PRO A 175 3.09 -15.08 2.69
CA PRO A 175 1.68 -14.80 2.46
C PRO A 175 0.90 -14.38 3.72
N ILE A 176 1.19 -14.99 4.88
CA ILE A 176 0.60 -14.58 6.16
C ILE A 176 0.99 -13.15 6.58
N GLU A 177 2.20 -12.71 6.27
CA GLU A 177 2.69 -11.35 6.57
C GLU A 177 2.00 -10.32 5.66
N ALA A 178 1.82 -10.65 4.38
CA ALA A 178 1.02 -9.84 3.45
C ALA A 178 -0.46 -9.76 3.88
N LEU A 179 -1.08 -10.85 4.34
CA LEU A 179 -2.45 -10.77 4.87
C LEU A 179 -2.53 -9.90 6.14
N ARG A 180 -1.53 -9.99 7.02
CA ARG A 180 -1.46 -9.15 8.24
C ARG A 180 -1.29 -7.68 7.91
N SER A 181 -0.51 -7.32 6.88
CA SER A 181 -0.33 -5.93 6.44
C SER A 181 -1.63 -5.27 5.97
N ALA A 182 -2.63 -6.05 5.55
CA ALA A 182 -3.98 -5.57 5.20
C ALA A 182 -5.02 -5.74 6.31
N THR A 183 -4.66 -6.30 7.48
CA THR A 183 -5.61 -6.65 8.54
C THR A 183 -5.13 -6.23 9.93
N SER A 184 -4.41 -7.11 10.64
CA SER A 184 -4.06 -6.88 12.05
C SER A 184 -2.97 -5.81 12.25
N THR A 185 -2.07 -5.63 11.29
CA THR A 185 -0.98 -4.63 11.37
C THR A 185 -1.54 -3.20 11.31
N PRO A 186 -2.35 -2.81 10.30
CA PRO A 186 -2.97 -1.49 10.28
C PRO A 186 -3.93 -1.30 11.46
N ALA A 187 -4.70 -2.33 11.86
CA ALA A 187 -5.56 -2.23 13.04
C ALA A 187 -4.76 -1.89 14.31
N ARG A 188 -3.60 -2.52 14.52
CA ARG A 188 -2.70 -2.18 15.64
C ARG A 188 -2.15 -0.76 15.53
N ARG A 189 -1.68 -0.36 14.34
CA ARG A 189 -1.08 0.98 14.12
C ARG A 189 -2.08 2.13 14.26
N PHE A 190 -3.33 1.89 13.91
CA PHE A 190 -4.42 2.86 14.05
C PHE A 190 -5.21 2.70 15.35
N GLU A 191 -4.71 1.90 16.30
CA GLU A 191 -5.33 1.64 17.61
C GLU A 191 -6.79 1.15 17.52
N LEU A 192 -7.11 0.43 16.44
CA LEU A 192 -8.43 -0.16 16.21
C LEU A 192 -8.50 -1.52 16.92
N THR A 193 -9.02 -1.51 18.14
CA THR A 193 -9.08 -2.70 19.00
C THR A 193 -10.26 -3.63 18.70
N ASP A 194 -11.15 -3.24 17.79
CA ASP A 194 -12.40 -3.95 17.48
C ASP A 194 -12.38 -4.67 16.13
N ARG A 195 -11.27 -4.65 15.37
CA ARG A 195 -11.18 -5.25 14.02
C ARG A 195 -9.77 -5.69 13.65
N GLY A 196 -9.61 -6.20 12.43
CA GLY A 196 -8.32 -6.68 11.87
C GLY A 196 -7.92 -8.09 12.33
N ARG A 197 -8.67 -8.71 13.23
CA ARG A 197 -8.53 -10.10 13.68
C ARG A 197 -9.90 -10.70 13.95
N ILE A 198 -10.01 -12.03 13.90
CA ILE A 198 -11.23 -12.75 14.26
C ILE A 198 -11.13 -13.19 15.72
N PHE A 199 -11.94 -12.59 16.59
CA PHE A 199 -12.05 -12.96 18.00
C PHE A 199 -13.42 -12.54 18.57
N PRO A 200 -13.90 -13.18 19.65
CA PRO A 200 -15.17 -12.79 20.28
C PRO A 200 -15.17 -11.32 20.71
N GLY A 201 -16.22 -10.58 20.33
CA GLY A 201 -16.38 -9.15 20.63
C GLY A 201 -15.86 -8.20 19.54
N ALA A 202 -15.11 -8.69 18.55
CA ALA A 202 -14.73 -7.91 17.38
C ALA A 202 -15.94 -7.60 16.48
N LEU A 203 -15.84 -6.54 15.67
CA LEU A 203 -16.74 -6.30 14.55
C LEU A 203 -16.67 -7.48 13.57
N ALA A 204 -17.84 -7.94 13.15
CA ALA A 204 -17.96 -9.00 12.15
C ALA A 204 -17.76 -8.45 10.72
N ASP A 205 -16.58 -7.87 10.49
CA ASP A 205 -16.05 -7.54 9.16
C ASP A 205 -15.23 -8.73 8.66
N LEU A 206 -15.84 -9.55 7.78
CA LEU A 206 -15.29 -10.84 7.38
C LEU A 206 -15.23 -10.98 5.86
N LEU A 207 -14.21 -11.68 5.39
CA LEU A 207 -14.04 -12.06 4.00
C LEU A 207 -13.97 -13.57 3.89
N LEU A 208 -14.86 -14.17 3.09
CA LEU A 208 -14.74 -15.57 2.69
C LEU A 208 -14.07 -15.62 1.32
N VAL A 209 -12.99 -16.37 1.23
CA VAL A 209 -12.21 -16.56 0.02
C VAL A 209 -12.22 -18.05 -0.33
N GLU A 210 -12.33 -18.37 -1.62
CA GLU A 210 -12.11 -19.72 -2.12
C GLU A 210 -10.64 -19.93 -2.49
N GLY A 211 -10.08 -21.05 -2.07
CA GLY A 211 -8.65 -21.34 -2.17
C GLY A 211 -7.95 -21.11 -0.82
N ASP A 212 -6.62 -21.06 -0.85
CA ASP A 212 -5.79 -20.85 0.35
C ASP A 212 -4.77 -19.73 0.12
N PRO A 213 -5.09 -18.50 0.56
CA PRO A 213 -4.18 -17.36 0.50
C PRO A 213 -2.87 -17.52 1.25
N LEU A 214 -2.73 -18.51 2.14
CA LEU A 214 -1.47 -18.80 2.84
C LEU A 214 -0.47 -19.56 1.97
N THR A 215 -0.98 -20.29 0.96
CA THR A 215 -0.19 -21.03 -0.01
C THR A 215 -0.10 -20.27 -1.33
N ASN A 216 -1.19 -19.67 -1.77
CA ASN A 216 -1.27 -18.87 -2.99
C ASN A 216 -1.96 -17.53 -2.72
N ILE A 217 -1.17 -16.47 -2.51
CA ILE A 217 -1.71 -15.14 -2.18
C ILE A 217 -2.67 -14.58 -3.25
N ALA A 218 -2.58 -15.05 -4.51
CA ALA A 218 -3.51 -14.65 -5.57
C ALA A 218 -4.94 -15.16 -5.34
N ASP A 219 -5.17 -16.11 -4.43
CA ASP A 219 -6.50 -16.56 -4.05
C ASP A 219 -7.31 -15.46 -3.36
N THR A 220 -6.67 -14.38 -2.88
CA THR A 220 -7.36 -13.16 -2.41
C THR A 220 -8.27 -12.50 -3.46
N LEU A 221 -8.13 -12.85 -4.75
CA LEU A 221 -9.06 -12.45 -5.81
C LEU A 221 -10.37 -13.28 -5.83
N SER A 222 -10.37 -14.48 -5.25
CA SER A 222 -11.46 -15.46 -5.26
C SER A 222 -12.46 -15.22 -4.11
N ILE A 223 -12.85 -13.96 -3.87
CA ILE A 223 -13.79 -13.61 -2.79
C ILE A 223 -15.16 -14.22 -3.07
N ARG A 224 -15.71 -14.99 -2.13
CA ARG A 224 -17.04 -15.62 -2.24
C ARG A 224 -18.12 -14.87 -1.47
N ALA A 225 -17.77 -14.24 -0.35
CA ALA A 225 -18.70 -13.43 0.42
C ALA A 225 -17.96 -12.39 1.26
N VAL A 226 -18.64 -11.27 1.53
CA VAL A 226 -18.17 -10.19 2.37
C VAL A 226 -19.22 -9.93 3.42
N TRP A 227 -18.83 -9.83 4.68
CA TRP A 227 -19.67 -9.32 5.75
C TRP A 227 -19.11 -7.98 6.20
N HIS A 228 -19.99 -7.00 6.36
CA HIS A 228 -19.68 -5.74 6.99
C HIS A 228 -20.55 -5.57 8.22
N ARG A 229 -19.91 -5.46 9.39
CA ARG A 229 -20.58 -5.32 10.70
C ARG A 229 -21.66 -6.39 10.92
N GLY A 230 -21.38 -7.63 10.51
CA GLY A 230 -22.27 -8.78 10.66
C GLY A 230 -23.33 -8.93 9.57
N VAL A 231 -23.45 -7.97 8.65
CA VAL A 231 -24.38 -8.06 7.52
C VAL A 231 -23.65 -8.56 6.29
N GLN A 232 -24.10 -9.69 5.74
CA GLN A 232 -23.57 -10.18 4.47
C GLN A 232 -23.94 -9.22 3.35
N LEU A 233 -22.94 -8.70 2.65
CA LEU A 233 -23.14 -7.89 1.46
C LEU A 233 -23.55 -8.82 0.32
N THR A 234 -24.76 -8.65 -0.20
CA THR A 234 -25.19 -9.32 -1.42
C THR A 234 -24.61 -8.55 -2.61
N THR A 235 -23.71 -9.17 -3.36
CA THR A 235 -23.34 -8.67 -4.68
C THR A 235 -24.56 -8.81 -5.58
N GLN A 236 -25.21 -7.70 -5.95
CA GLN A 236 -26.04 -7.74 -7.16
C GLN A 236 -25.10 -8.09 -8.32
N GLY A 237 -25.42 -9.17 -9.02
CA GLY A 237 -24.58 -9.77 -10.06
C GLY A 237 -24.30 -8.85 -11.24
#